data_AF-A0A538GM59-F1
#
_entry.id   AF-A0A538GM59-F1
#
_cell.length_a   1.000
_cell.length_b   1.000
_cell.length_c   1.000
_cell.angle_alpha   90.00
_cell.angle_beta   90.00
_cell.angle_gamma   90.00
#
_symmetry.space_group_name_H-M   'P 1'
#
loop_
_entity.id
_entity.type
_entity.pdbx_description
1 polymer ?
#
loop_
_entity_poly.entity_id
_entity_poly.type
_entity_poly.pdbx_seq_one_letter_code
_entity_poly.pdbx_strand_id
1 'polypeptide(L)'
;MRRKLLLLAIASVLACVIAGTGLAAGSTVVTQFSFTTPPHLQCGILGTAVVHGTSVLRDTGNGTFFMSGTWFGVFTADSGKSATLSFAGPVRPTSPPVIDEQAGTVTIMSTAGGLFEKLSITGGPTLTRDAGPVALVDVYEYTGDPNNPIGDQISETASGLHGPHPDLLDASLFCDVLVPYLQGP
;
A
#
# COMPACT_ATOMS: atom_id res chain seq x y z
N MET A 1 2.20 -23.26 6.34
CA MET A 1 2.32 -21.82 6.62
C MET A 1 2.00 -21.05 5.35
N ARG A 2 0.75 -20.61 5.18
CA ARG A 2 0.34 -19.77 4.05
C ARG A 2 0.83 -18.36 4.35
N ARG A 3 1.98 -17.97 3.78
CA ARG A 3 2.42 -16.56 3.73
C ARG A 3 1.26 -15.78 3.11
N LYS A 4 0.58 -14.97 3.91
CA LYS A 4 -0.41 -14.01 3.43
C LYS A 4 0.34 -13.06 2.50
N LEU A 5 0.24 -13.28 1.19
CA LEU A 5 0.73 -12.41 0.12
C LEU A 5 -0.21 -11.21 0.02
N LEU A 6 -0.33 -10.52 1.13
CA LEU A 6 -1.13 -9.33 1.30
C LEU A 6 -0.18 -8.18 0.92
N LEU A 7 -0.45 -7.62 -0.26
CA LEU A 7 -0.35 -6.19 -0.59
C LEU A 7 1.00 -5.64 -1.09
N LEU A 8 1.09 -5.50 -2.41
CA LEU A 8 1.88 -4.41 -3.01
C LEU A 8 1.27 -3.03 -2.75
N ALA A 9 -0.01 -2.93 -2.34
CA ALA A 9 -0.62 -1.67 -1.91
C ALA A 9 -0.17 -1.21 -0.49
N ILE A 10 0.25 -2.11 0.40
CA ILE A 10 0.67 -1.81 1.79
C ILE A 10 2.18 -1.63 1.94
N ALA A 11 2.97 -2.11 0.97
CA ALA A 11 4.37 -1.69 0.87
C ALA A 11 4.51 -0.16 0.80
N SER A 12 3.51 0.56 0.28
CA SER A 12 3.48 2.04 0.30
C SER A 12 3.33 2.65 1.70
N VAL A 13 2.53 2.04 2.58
CA VAL A 13 2.29 2.58 3.93
C VAL A 13 3.50 2.30 4.84
N LEU A 14 4.03 1.07 4.80
CA LEU A 14 5.14 0.65 5.67
C LEU A 14 6.48 1.31 5.29
N ALA A 15 6.78 1.50 3.99
CA ALA A 15 8.00 2.17 3.55
C ALA A 15 8.10 3.64 4.02
N CYS A 16 6.99 4.26 4.42
CA CYS A 16 6.93 5.68 4.77
C CYS A 16 6.85 5.97 6.26
N VAL A 17 6.47 5.03 7.14
CA VAL A 17 6.56 5.28 8.59
C VAL A 17 8.02 5.34 9.05
N ILE A 18 8.89 4.54 8.43
CA ILE A 18 10.35 4.57 8.67
C ILE A 18 10.96 5.89 8.16
N ALA A 19 10.38 6.52 7.14
CA ALA A 19 10.87 7.79 6.61
C ALA A 19 10.48 9.02 7.47
N GLY A 20 9.47 8.91 8.33
CA GLY A 20 8.98 10.00 9.16
C GLY A 20 9.90 10.38 10.32
N THR A 21 10.75 9.46 10.80
CA THR A 21 11.64 9.69 11.95
C THR A 21 12.85 10.56 11.63
N GLY A 22 13.09 10.90 10.35
CA GLY A 22 14.20 11.74 9.89
C GLY A 22 13.80 13.11 9.33
N LEU A 23 12.51 13.43 9.28
CA LEU A 23 12.03 14.71 8.74
C LEU A 23 12.10 15.81 9.80
N ALA A 24 12.57 17.00 9.40
CA ALA A 24 12.41 18.18 10.24
C ALA A 24 10.92 18.49 10.39
N ALA A 25 10.50 18.91 11.60
CA ALA A 25 9.10 19.23 11.88
C ALA A 25 8.52 20.22 10.84
N GLY A 26 7.35 19.89 10.29
CA GLY A 26 6.67 20.68 9.25
C GLY A 26 7.28 20.62 7.85
N SER A 27 8.32 19.81 7.63
CA SER A 27 8.94 19.67 6.30
C SER A 27 8.06 18.88 5.33
N THR A 28 8.24 19.13 4.03
CA THR A 28 7.63 18.34 2.95
C THR A 28 8.75 17.84 2.06
N VAL A 29 8.75 16.53 1.80
CA VAL A 29 9.64 15.88 0.84
C VAL A 29 8.81 15.36 -0.31
N VAL A 30 9.26 15.67 -1.52
CA VAL A 30 8.71 15.14 -2.76
C VAL A 30 9.78 14.27 -3.39
N THR A 31 9.45 13.02 -3.65
CA THR A 31 10.39 12.06 -4.26
C THR A 31 9.80 11.54 -5.55
N GLN A 32 10.54 11.73 -6.64
CA GLN A 32 10.28 11.02 -7.88
C GLN A 32 11.10 9.74 -7.89
N PHE A 33 10.48 8.64 -8.31
CA PHE A 33 11.16 7.36 -8.35
C PHE A 33 10.82 6.61 -9.63
N SER A 34 11.80 5.82 -10.06
CA SER A 34 11.73 4.97 -11.23
C SER A 34 12.65 3.79 -10.98
N PHE A 35 12.12 2.57 -10.99
CA PHE A 35 12.93 1.37 -10.80
C PHE A 35 12.32 0.16 -11.50
N THR A 36 13.15 -0.85 -11.69
CA THR A 36 12.75 -2.17 -12.15
C THR A 36 13.03 -3.16 -11.05
N THR A 37 12.05 -4.02 -10.75
CA THR A 37 12.22 -5.08 -9.76
C THR A 37 13.06 -6.23 -10.33
N PRO A 38 13.84 -6.94 -9.52
CA PRO A 38 14.25 -8.30 -9.85
C PRO A 38 13.04 -9.21 -10.14
N PRO A 39 13.25 -10.38 -10.77
CA PRO A 39 12.20 -11.39 -10.93
C PRO A 39 11.59 -11.77 -9.58
N HIS A 40 10.26 -11.75 -9.50
CA HIS A 40 9.50 -12.07 -8.30
C HIS A 40 8.16 -12.71 -8.65
N LEU A 41 7.52 -13.32 -7.64
CA LEU A 41 6.20 -13.93 -7.79
C LEU A 41 5.11 -12.93 -7.42
N GLN A 42 4.24 -12.62 -8.38
CA GLN A 42 2.98 -11.91 -8.16
C GLN A 42 1.82 -12.88 -8.29
N CYS A 43 1.06 -13.10 -7.21
CA CYS A 43 -0.02 -14.12 -7.19
C CYS A 43 0.45 -15.51 -7.67
N GLY A 44 1.71 -15.89 -7.37
CA GLY A 44 2.31 -17.14 -7.84
C GLY A 44 2.83 -17.12 -9.28
N ILE A 45 2.77 -15.98 -9.97
CA ILE A 45 3.22 -15.80 -11.35
C ILE A 45 4.59 -15.13 -11.34
N LEU A 46 5.58 -15.77 -11.98
CA LEU A 46 6.92 -15.20 -12.11
C LEU A 46 6.92 -14.09 -13.18
N GLY A 47 7.57 -12.98 -12.85
CA GLY A 47 7.74 -11.85 -13.76
C GLY A 47 8.56 -10.73 -13.16
N THR A 48 8.55 -9.58 -13.84
CA THR A 48 9.24 -8.36 -13.42
C THR A 48 8.30 -7.17 -13.50
N ALA A 49 8.55 -6.13 -12.70
CA ALA A 49 7.79 -4.91 -12.73
C ALA A 49 8.68 -3.70 -12.98
N VAL A 50 8.19 -2.77 -13.80
CA VAL A 50 8.74 -1.42 -13.92
C VAL A 50 7.78 -0.46 -13.23
N VAL A 51 8.28 0.33 -12.28
CA VAL A 51 7.47 1.21 -11.44
C VAL A 51 7.96 2.64 -11.58
N HIS A 52 7.02 3.55 -11.78
CA HIS A 52 7.26 4.99 -11.81
C HIS A 52 6.29 5.71 -10.90
N GLY A 53 6.75 6.74 -10.22
CA GLY A 53 5.86 7.51 -9.39
C GLY A 53 6.46 8.76 -8.78
N THR A 54 5.58 9.46 -8.08
CA THR A 54 5.91 10.55 -7.18
C THR A 54 5.27 10.27 -5.84
N SER A 55 6.05 10.37 -4.77
CA SER A 55 5.54 10.40 -3.40
C SER A 55 5.74 11.79 -2.80
N VAL A 56 4.83 12.15 -1.91
CA VAL A 56 4.84 13.34 -1.09
C VAL A 56 4.68 12.88 0.34
N LEU A 57 5.68 13.15 1.17
CA LEU A 57 5.62 12.94 2.61
C LEU A 57 5.75 14.31 3.27
N ARG A 58 4.83 14.62 4.17
CA ARG A 58 4.85 15.85 4.95
C ARG A 58 4.71 15.51 6.41
N ASP A 59 5.62 16.02 7.22
CA ASP A 59 5.45 16.04 8.67
C ASP A 59 4.41 17.11 9.04
N THR A 60 3.47 16.77 9.92
CA THR A 60 2.39 17.68 10.33
C THR A 60 2.66 18.39 11.66
N GLY A 61 3.83 18.17 12.28
CA GLY A 61 4.28 18.85 13.50
C GLY A 61 3.58 18.40 14.79
N ASN A 62 2.69 17.40 14.71
CA ASN A 62 1.88 16.90 15.83
C ASN A 62 2.05 15.38 16.03
N GLY A 63 3.18 14.81 15.58
CA GLY A 63 3.43 13.37 15.67
C GLY A 63 2.65 12.53 14.66
N THR A 64 2.03 13.16 13.66
CA THR A 64 1.47 12.48 12.49
C THR A 64 2.17 12.93 11.21
N PHE A 65 1.77 12.35 10.08
CA PHE A 65 2.27 12.72 8.77
C PHE A 65 1.12 12.80 7.77
N PHE A 66 1.37 13.46 6.65
CA PHE A 66 0.55 13.38 5.45
C PHE A 66 1.37 12.65 4.39
N MET A 67 0.79 11.60 3.83
CA MET A 67 1.34 10.92 2.66
C MET A 67 0.40 11.11 1.49
N SER A 68 0.95 11.34 0.31
CA SER A 68 0.22 11.22 -0.94
C SER A 68 1.16 10.80 -2.03
N GLY A 69 0.64 10.19 -3.07
CA GLY A 69 1.45 9.90 -4.23
C GLY A 69 0.61 9.53 -5.42
N THR A 70 1.26 9.56 -6.57
CA THR A 70 0.76 8.97 -7.80
C THR A 70 1.84 8.05 -8.32
N TRP A 71 1.53 6.77 -8.48
CA TRP A 71 2.46 5.83 -9.08
C TRP A 71 1.73 4.81 -9.93
N PHE A 72 2.44 4.26 -10.90
CA PHE A 72 1.99 3.12 -11.68
C PHE A 72 3.13 2.12 -11.84
N GLY A 73 2.76 0.84 -11.82
CA GLY A 73 3.67 -0.27 -12.06
C GLY A 73 3.14 -1.12 -13.20
N VAL A 74 4.01 -1.51 -14.13
CA VAL A 74 3.69 -2.51 -15.17
C VAL A 74 4.39 -3.79 -14.80
N PHE A 75 3.62 -4.80 -14.36
CA PHE A 75 4.12 -6.15 -14.16
C PHE A 75 4.02 -6.91 -15.48
N THR A 76 5.13 -7.51 -15.92
CA THR A 76 5.20 -8.38 -17.10
C THR A 76 5.54 -9.79 -16.63
N ALA A 77 4.62 -10.72 -16.85
CA ALA A 77 4.82 -12.14 -16.59
C ALA A 77 5.80 -12.75 -17.61
N ASP A 78 6.40 -13.90 -17.28
CA ASP A 78 7.25 -14.66 -18.22
C ASP A 78 6.49 -15.11 -19.49
N SER A 79 5.16 -15.16 -19.43
CA SER A 79 4.30 -15.38 -20.60
C SER A 79 4.30 -14.20 -21.60
N GLY A 80 4.92 -13.07 -21.25
CA GLY A 80 4.92 -11.82 -22.01
C GLY A 80 3.67 -10.96 -21.80
N LYS A 81 2.65 -11.46 -21.09
CA LYS A 81 1.46 -10.67 -20.75
C LYS A 81 1.76 -9.70 -19.61
N SER A 82 1.10 -8.55 -19.64
CA SER A 82 1.32 -7.51 -18.64
C SER A 82 0.05 -6.90 -18.09
N ALA A 83 0.12 -6.54 -16.81
CA ALA A 83 -0.91 -5.83 -16.08
C ALA A 83 -0.32 -4.55 -15.48
N THR A 84 -1.14 -3.51 -15.43
CA THR A 84 -0.79 -2.21 -14.86
C THR A 84 -1.52 -2.03 -13.54
N LEU A 85 -0.74 -1.79 -12.49
CA LEU A 85 -1.22 -1.36 -11.18
C LEU A 85 -1.05 0.15 -11.07
N SER A 86 -2.01 0.85 -10.49
CA SER A 86 -1.91 2.30 -10.27
C SER A 86 -2.51 2.70 -8.93
N PHE A 87 -1.90 3.72 -8.33
CA PHE A 87 -2.31 4.34 -7.08
C PHE A 87 -2.27 5.86 -7.28
N ALA A 88 -3.26 6.57 -6.75
CA ALA A 88 -3.29 8.02 -6.75
C ALA A 88 -4.13 8.53 -5.58
N GLY A 89 -3.52 8.87 -4.45
CA GLY A 89 -4.32 9.26 -3.29
C GLY A 89 -3.53 9.61 -2.06
N PRO A 90 -4.11 10.40 -1.16
CA PRO A 90 -3.53 10.63 0.15
C PRO A 90 -3.87 9.50 1.12
N VAL A 91 -2.91 9.20 2.00
CA VAL A 91 -3.10 8.46 3.25
C VAL A 91 -2.73 9.39 4.40
N ARG A 92 -3.64 9.53 5.36
CA ARG A 92 -3.50 10.46 6.48
C ARG A 92 -3.78 9.75 7.79
N PRO A 93 -2.75 9.43 8.59
CA PRO A 93 -2.94 9.11 9.99
C PRO A 93 -3.79 10.17 10.70
N THR A 94 -4.83 9.72 11.39
CA THR A 94 -5.73 10.58 12.17
C THR A 94 -5.23 10.81 13.59
N SER A 95 -4.28 9.99 14.04
CA SER A 95 -3.62 10.09 15.35
C SER A 95 -2.16 9.65 15.27
N PRO A 96 -1.31 10.04 16.24
CA PRO A 96 -0.02 9.39 16.43
C PRO A 96 -0.17 7.89 16.69
N PRO A 97 0.88 7.08 16.46
CA PRO A 97 0.87 5.67 16.81
C PRO A 97 0.57 5.46 18.30
N VAL A 98 -0.35 4.54 18.61
CA VAL A 98 -0.70 4.18 19.98
C VAL A 98 0.04 2.89 20.32
N ILE A 99 1.00 2.98 21.24
CA ILE A 99 1.79 1.84 21.71
C ILE A 99 1.08 1.19 22.90
N ASP A 100 0.83 -0.12 22.80
CA ASP A 100 0.42 -0.98 23.90
C ASP A 100 1.55 -1.97 24.19
N GLU A 101 2.42 -1.62 25.15
CA GLU A 101 3.56 -2.46 25.54
C GLU A 101 3.13 -3.79 26.16
N GLN A 102 1.97 -3.85 26.81
CA GLN A 102 1.47 -5.08 27.44
C GLN A 102 0.96 -6.06 26.39
N ALA A 103 0.26 -5.56 25.37
CA ALA A 103 -0.17 -6.36 24.23
C ALA A 103 0.96 -6.60 23.22
N GLY A 104 2.05 -5.83 23.29
CA GLY A 104 3.14 -5.86 22.30
C GLY A 104 2.69 -5.36 20.93
N THR A 105 1.83 -4.33 20.88
CA THR A 105 1.26 -3.84 19.62
C THR A 105 1.36 -2.32 19.45
N VAL A 106 1.29 -1.88 18.20
CA VAL A 106 1.15 -0.48 17.81
C VAL A 106 -0.08 -0.33 16.93
N THR A 107 -0.98 0.58 17.28
CA THR A 107 -2.18 0.88 16.48
C THR A 107 -2.03 2.21 15.76
N ILE A 108 -2.34 2.23 14.47
CA ILE A 108 -2.42 3.45 13.65
C ILE A 108 -3.82 3.53 13.04
N MET A 109 -4.46 4.66 13.26
CA MET A 109 -5.70 5.00 12.59
C MET A 109 -5.39 5.95 11.44
N SER A 110 -5.89 5.66 10.24
CA SER A 110 -5.68 6.51 9.07
C SER A 110 -6.94 6.66 8.23
N THR A 111 -6.95 7.69 7.39
CA THR A 111 -7.91 7.83 6.31
C THR A 111 -7.16 7.76 5.00
N ALA A 112 -7.61 6.89 4.11
CA ALA A 112 -7.16 6.85 2.73
C ALA A 112 -8.27 7.42 1.83
N GLY A 113 -7.88 7.97 0.69
CA GLY A 113 -8.83 8.44 -0.31
C GLY A 113 -8.19 8.51 -1.69
N GLY A 114 -9.00 8.88 -2.69
CA GLY A 114 -8.55 8.89 -4.09
C GLY A 114 -8.65 7.50 -4.72
N LEU A 115 -7.65 7.13 -5.50
CA LEU A 115 -7.48 5.83 -6.13
C LEU A 115 -6.51 5.01 -5.29
N PHE A 116 -7.04 4.18 -4.39
CA PHE A 116 -6.20 3.33 -3.54
C PHE A 116 -5.58 2.21 -4.37
N GLU A 117 -6.34 1.60 -5.27
CA GLU A 117 -5.79 0.61 -6.18
C GLU A 117 -6.56 0.61 -7.50
N LYS A 118 -5.84 0.50 -8.61
CA LYS A 118 -6.46 0.15 -9.90
C LYS A 118 -5.59 -0.86 -10.61
N LEU A 119 -6.13 -2.05 -10.81
CA LEU A 119 -5.53 -3.06 -11.65
C LEU A 119 -6.17 -3.03 -13.04
N SER A 120 -5.36 -3.05 -14.08
CA SER A 120 -5.81 -3.08 -15.47
C SER A 120 -4.95 -4.01 -16.29
N ILE A 121 -5.52 -4.56 -17.36
CA ILE A 121 -4.70 -5.10 -18.44
C ILE A 121 -3.88 -3.94 -19.02
N THR A 122 -2.57 -4.12 -19.25
CA THR A 122 -1.74 -3.05 -19.79
C THR A 122 -2.24 -2.64 -21.18
N GLY A 123 -2.60 -1.37 -21.35
CA GLY A 123 -3.23 -0.84 -22.57
C GLY A 123 -4.67 -1.30 -22.79
N GLY A 124 -5.30 -1.96 -21.82
CA GLY A 124 -6.62 -2.57 -21.92
C GLY A 124 -7.58 -2.14 -20.80
N PRO A 125 -8.64 -2.95 -20.53
CA PRO A 125 -9.66 -2.60 -19.55
C PRO A 125 -9.18 -2.72 -18.11
N THR A 126 -9.88 -2.02 -17.21
CA THR A 126 -9.74 -2.16 -15.75
C THR A 126 -10.35 -3.46 -15.27
N LEU A 127 -9.61 -4.19 -14.45
CA LEU A 127 -10.01 -5.46 -13.85
C LEU A 127 -10.68 -5.24 -12.48
N THR A 128 -10.01 -4.48 -11.61
CA THR A 128 -10.54 -4.06 -10.31
C THR A 128 -10.11 -2.62 -10.00
N ARG A 129 -10.86 -1.95 -9.14
CA ARG A 129 -10.63 -0.55 -8.75
C ARG A 129 -11.18 -0.26 -7.36
N ASP A 130 -10.26 -0.02 -6.45
CA ASP A 130 -10.50 0.52 -5.11
C ASP A 130 -10.31 2.03 -5.13
N ALA A 131 -11.41 2.75 -4.94
CA ALA A 131 -11.43 4.20 -5.00
C ALA A 131 -12.49 4.82 -4.08
N GLY A 132 -12.14 5.97 -3.55
CA GLY A 132 -12.94 6.77 -2.63
C GLY A 132 -12.43 6.68 -1.19
N PRO A 133 -13.03 7.44 -0.26
CA PRO A 133 -12.52 7.49 1.09
C PRO A 133 -12.82 6.22 1.89
N VAL A 134 -11.88 5.86 2.76
CA VAL A 134 -11.96 4.75 3.72
C VAL A 134 -11.18 5.11 4.98
N ALA A 135 -11.66 4.67 6.14
CA ALA A 135 -10.92 4.72 7.39
C ALA A 135 -10.30 3.34 7.65
N LEU A 136 -9.00 3.33 7.96
CA LEU A 136 -8.22 2.13 8.24
C LEU A 136 -7.76 2.15 9.69
N VAL A 137 -7.80 0.99 10.35
CA VAL A 137 -7.14 0.74 11.62
C VAL A 137 -6.17 -0.40 11.42
N ASP A 138 -4.89 -0.05 11.41
CA ASP A 138 -3.77 -0.97 11.28
C ASP A 138 -3.20 -1.29 12.66
N VAL A 139 -2.95 -2.57 12.90
CA VAL A 139 -2.28 -3.07 14.10
C VAL A 139 -0.99 -3.74 13.68
N TYR A 140 0.10 -3.33 14.30
CA TYR A 140 1.44 -3.85 14.09
C TYR A 140 2.01 -4.44 15.38
N GLU A 141 3.02 -5.29 15.25
CA GLU A 141 3.88 -5.68 16.36
C GLU A 141 4.65 -4.46 16.89
N TYR A 142 4.78 -4.37 18.21
CA TYR A 142 5.65 -3.39 18.85
C TYR A 142 7.08 -3.91 18.91
N THR A 143 8.04 -3.14 18.39
CA THR A 143 9.46 -3.52 18.31
C THR A 143 10.18 -3.49 19.66
N GLY A 144 9.61 -2.85 20.68
CA GLY A 144 10.30 -2.52 21.92
C GLY A 144 11.06 -1.19 21.90
N ASP A 145 11.08 -0.46 20.78
CA ASP A 145 11.68 0.87 20.69
C ASP A 145 10.61 1.95 20.46
N PRO A 146 10.33 2.84 21.42
CA PRO A 146 9.32 3.88 21.26
C PRO A 146 9.64 4.90 20.16
N ASN A 147 10.91 5.04 19.74
CA ASN A 147 11.30 5.94 18.65
C ASN A 147 11.15 5.29 17.27
N ASN A 148 11.09 3.95 17.23
CA ASN A 148 10.85 3.18 16.04
C ASN A 148 9.90 2.01 16.34
N PRO A 149 8.63 2.29 16.69
CA PRO A 149 7.80 1.33 17.40
C PRO A 149 7.18 0.25 16.50
N ILE A 150 7.26 0.37 15.18
CA ILE A 150 6.47 -0.44 14.24
C ILE A 150 7.27 -1.64 13.71
N GLY A 151 6.76 -2.84 13.98
CA GLY A 151 7.21 -4.11 13.43
C GLY A 151 6.26 -4.65 12.35
N ASP A 152 6.08 -5.97 12.32
CA ASP A 152 5.24 -6.65 11.33
C ASP A 152 3.75 -6.29 11.49
N GLN A 153 3.01 -6.19 10.37
CA GLN A 153 1.57 -5.96 10.41
C GLN A 153 0.84 -7.21 10.92
N ILE A 154 0.01 -7.04 11.93
CA ILE A 154 -0.82 -8.08 12.55
C ILE A 154 -2.19 -8.13 11.88
N SER A 155 -2.84 -6.97 11.72
CA SER A 155 -4.17 -6.86 11.14
C SER A 155 -4.46 -5.48 10.58
N GLU A 156 -5.43 -5.42 9.67
CA GLU A 156 -6.03 -4.19 9.16
C GLU A 156 -7.56 -4.34 9.24
N THR A 157 -8.25 -3.26 9.62
CA THR A 157 -9.71 -3.18 9.51
C THR A 157 -10.12 -1.93 8.79
N ALA A 158 -11.04 -2.07 7.83
CA ALA A 158 -11.57 -0.96 7.06
C ALA A 158 -13.00 -0.62 7.51
N SER A 159 -13.32 0.67 7.55
CA SER A 159 -14.66 1.18 7.84
C SER A 159 -14.95 2.46 7.06
N GLY A 160 -16.21 2.88 7.00
CA GLY A 160 -16.59 4.10 6.26
C GLY A 160 -16.25 4.02 4.77
N LEU A 161 -16.39 2.83 4.17
CA LEU A 161 -16.10 2.57 2.77
C LEU A 161 -17.08 3.36 1.89
N HIS A 162 -16.59 4.43 1.27
CA HIS A 162 -17.35 5.23 0.31
C HIS A 162 -16.71 5.10 -1.08
N GLY A 163 -17.47 4.58 -2.04
CA GLY A 163 -16.96 4.26 -3.38
C GLY A 163 -16.75 2.76 -3.58
N PRO A 164 -16.28 2.34 -4.77
CA PRO A 164 -15.95 0.94 -4.99
C PRO A 164 -14.69 0.58 -4.19
N HIS A 165 -14.81 -0.43 -3.32
CA HIS A 165 -13.67 -1.00 -2.59
C HIS A 165 -13.68 -2.53 -2.63
N PRO A 166 -13.84 -3.13 -3.83
CA PRO A 166 -13.95 -4.58 -3.93
C PRO A 166 -12.69 -5.33 -3.42
N ASP A 167 -11.47 -4.78 -3.53
CA ASP A 167 -10.26 -5.45 -3.04
C ASP A 167 -10.13 -5.36 -1.50
N LEU A 168 -10.53 -4.25 -0.88
CA LEU A 168 -10.65 -4.15 0.59
C LEU A 168 -11.76 -5.03 1.17
N LEU A 169 -12.81 -5.30 0.40
CA LEU A 169 -13.92 -6.18 0.82
C LEU A 169 -13.61 -7.65 0.57
N ASP A 170 -12.79 -7.95 -0.44
CA ASP A 170 -12.37 -9.30 -0.80
C ASP A 170 -10.89 -9.30 -1.24
N ALA A 171 -10.02 -9.57 -0.27
CA ALA A 171 -8.58 -9.57 -0.49
C ALA A 171 -8.10 -10.65 -1.49
N SER A 172 -8.92 -11.65 -1.86
CA SER A 172 -8.53 -12.60 -2.92
C SER A 172 -8.77 -12.06 -4.32
N LEU A 173 -9.67 -11.06 -4.46
CA LEU A 173 -10.11 -10.55 -5.75
C LEU A 173 -8.96 -10.13 -6.65
N PHE A 174 -7.97 -9.42 -6.10
CA PHE A 174 -6.78 -8.99 -6.84
C PHE A 174 -6.15 -10.16 -7.62
N CYS A 175 -5.89 -11.28 -6.94
CA CYS A 175 -5.29 -12.44 -7.58
C CYS A 175 -6.30 -13.21 -8.44
N ASP A 176 -7.57 -13.25 -8.03
CA ASP A 176 -8.63 -13.95 -8.77
C ASP A 176 -8.88 -13.32 -10.15
N VAL A 177 -8.69 -12.01 -10.30
CA VAL A 177 -8.81 -11.33 -11.61
C VAL A 177 -7.49 -11.27 -12.38
N LEU A 178 -6.35 -11.22 -11.68
CA LEU A 178 -5.03 -11.11 -12.32
C LEU A 178 -4.57 -12.42 -12.94
N VAL A 179 -4.68 -13.52 -12.17
CA VAL A 179 -4.10 -14.82 -12.53
C VAL A 179 -4.66 -15.36 -13.85
N PRO A 180 -6.00 -15.41 -14.06
CA PRO A 180 -6.57 -15.91 -15.31
C PRO A 180 -6.10 -15.11 -16.53
N TYR A 181 -5.88 -13.81 -16.38
CA TYR A 181 -5.39 -13.00 -17.48
C TYR A 181 -3.93 -13.33 -17.84
N LEU A 182 -3.04 -13.31 -16.85
CA LEU A 182 -1.59 -13.47 -17.05
C LEU A 182 -1.16 -14.88 -17.46
N GLN A 183 -1.89 -15.91 -17.02
CA GLN A 183 -1.65 -17.30 -17.42
C GLN A 183 -2.46 -17.70 -18.66
N GLY A 184 -3.53 -16.96 -18.98
CA GLY A 184 -4.52 -17.34 -19.98
C GLY A 184 -5.62 -18.23 -19.40
N PRO A 185 -6.73 -18.44 -20.14
CA PRO A 185 -7.54 -19.63 -19.92
C PRO A 185 -6.72 -20.91 -20.14
#